data_AF-A0A950J4T9-F1
#
_entry.id   AF-A0A950J4T9-F1
#
_cell.length_a   1.000
_cell.length_b   1.000
_cell.length_c   1.000
_cell.angle_alpha   90.00
_cell.angle_beta   90.00
_cell.angle_gamma   90.00
#
_symmetry.space_group_name_H-M   'P 1'
#
loop_
_entity.id
_entity.type
_entity.pdbx_description
1 polymer ?
#
loop_
_entity_poly.entity_id
_entity_poly.type
_entity_poly.pdbx_seq_one_letter_code
_entity_poly.pdbx_strand_id
1 'polypeptide(L)'
;RYADAAQALYDAINTKLVNPENDLYYLNIDVDGSKRTDVTADLVFPVLCGVAPPDRAARIISALSEASFWTDAGIRTVPRDDLNYGPTNGYGLLGGVWVAVAFWFAFAAAKHDPAFMAHALASSFRHFSSDPRRNNTVPGQFSEWLHGEILVNQGMMLSPWDAPRYLWAAIEGAGGLNMSPTETKINPLLAADWRWLTAINVPFRGKQIAWIACRMPDGLNLHTTSQFGSDAKTTMYERDITDSVRVADPLVTVVSFAKDDLTLIFIGNSSPRTVTTAASLSDLPEKEHTVRAFSTVWNDWEDLGLLPKQQILDGLPLVIDAHGFAILEITPP
;
A
#
# COMPACT_ATOMS: atom_id res chain seq x y z
N ARG A 1 15.29 29.91 -9.08
CA ARG A 1 16.37 29.08 -9.66
C ARG A 1 15.97 27.60 -9.78
N TYR A 2 15.85 26.84 -8.69
CA TYR A 2 15.57 25.39 -8.82
C TYR A 2 14.15 25.10 -9.35
N ALA A 3 13.14 25.88 -8.94
CA ALA A 3 11.79 25.79 -9.52
C ALA A 3 11.80 26.07 -11.02
N ASP A 4 12.44 27.17 -11.46
CA ASP A 4 12.54 27.52 -12.88
C ASP A 4 13.30 26.46 -13.70
N ALA A 5 14.38 25.90 -13.14
CA ALA A 5 15.14 24.83 -13.78
C ALA A 5 14.32 23.53 -13.88
N ALA A 6 13.54 23.19 -12.84
CA ALA A 6 12.64 22.05 -12.86
C ALA A 6 11.53 22.22 -13.91
N GLN A 7 10.95 23.42 -14.01
CA GLN A 7 9.95 23.74 -15.03
C GLN A 7 10.55 23.66 -16.45
N ALA A 8 11.71 24.25 -16.67
CA ALA A 8 12.38 24.19 -17.97
C ALA A 8 12.73 22.74 -18.38
N LEU A 9 13.15 21.91 -17.42
CA LEU A 9 13.40 20.49 -17.65
C LEU A 9 12.10 19.72 -17.95
N TYR A 10 11.03 19.99 -17.20
CA TYR A 10 9.70 19.42 -17.45
C TYR A 10 9.23 19.73 -18.87
N ASP A 11 9.31 21.00 -19.29
CA ASP A 11 8.88 21.42 -20.63
C ASP A 11 9.75 20.77 -21.71
N ALA A 12 11.07 20.69 -21.51
CA ALA A 12 12.00 20.06 -22.44
C ALA A 12 11.72 18.55 -22.60
N ILE A 13 11.54 17.82 -21.50
CA ILE A 13 11.21 16.39 -21.54
C ILE A 13 9.89 16.16 -22.28
N ASN A 14 8.86 16.92 -21.94
CA ASN A 14 7.53 16.78 -22.54
C ASN A 14 7.44 17.24 -24.00
N THR A 15 8.39 18.06 -24.46
CA THR A 15 8.45 18.51 -25.86
C THR A 15 9.36 17.64 -26.72
N LYS A 16 10.46 17.13 -26.15
CA LYS A 16 11.55 16.50 -26.93
C LYS A 16 11.57 14.98 -26.83
N LEU A 17 11.09 14.41 -25.74
CA LEU A 17 11.23 12.98 -25.45
C LEU A 17 9.95 12.19 -25.64
N VAL A 18 8.86 12.82 -26.09
CA VAL A 18 7.58 12.14 -26.33
C VAL A 18 7.53 11.56 -27.73
N ASN A 19 7.11 10.30 -27.82
CA ASN A 19 6.74 9.64 -29.06
C ASN A 19 5.32 10.05 -29.47
N PRO A 20 5.15 10.77 -30.61
CA PRO A 20 3.83 11.22 -31.02
C PRO A 20 2.88 10.10 -31.46
N GLU A 21 3.40 8.89 -31.71
CA GLU A 21 2.58 7.76 -32.19
C GLU A 21 1.77 7.10 -31.07
N ASN A 22 2.35 6.98 -29.88
CA ASN A 22 1.74 6.31 -28.73
C ASN A 22 1.63 7.19 -27.47
N ASP A 23 2.12 8.42 -27.53
CA ASP A 23 2.15 9.40 -26.43
C ASP A 23 2.95 8.92 -25.20
N LEU A 24 3.88 7.96 -25.37
CA LEU A 24 4.84 7.53 -24.35
C LEU A 24 6.19 8.24 -24.52
N TYR A 25 7.09 8.12 -23.54
CA TYR A 25 8.45 8.62 -23.70
C TYR A 25 9.31 7.65 -24.52
N TYR A 26 10.21 8.17 -25.35
CA TYR A 26 11.29 7.36 -25.90
C TYR A 26 12.16 6.82 -24.76
N LEU A 27 12.68 5.61 -24.93
CA LEU A 27 13.68 5.05 -23.99
C LEU A 27 14.93 5.94 -23.97
N ASN A 28 15.44 6.28 -25.15
CA ASN A 28 16.52 7.23 -25.33
C ASN A 28 16.55 7.79 -26.78
N ILE A 29 17.40 8.79 -26.98
CA ILE A 29 17.80 9.28 -28.30
C ILE A 29 19.31 9.06 -28.40
N ASP A 30 19.74 8.25 -29.36
CA ASP A 30 21.14 7.90 -29.57
C ASP A 30 21.94 9.10 -30.10
N VAL A 31 23.27 9.01 -30.06
CA VAL A 31 24.19 10.09 -30.51
C VAL A 31 23.98 10.46 -31.97
N ASP A 32 23.52 9.51 -32.80
CA ASP A 32 23.19 9.73 -34.22
C ASP A 32 21.79 10.33 -34.43
N GLY A 33 21.03 10.58 -33.36
CA GLY A 33 19.66 11.09 -33.40
C GLY A 33 18.59 10.02 -33.55
N SER A 34 18.96 8.74 -33.61
CA SER A 34 18.00 7.62 -33.64
C SER A 34 17.19 7.58 -32.35
N LYS A 35 15.86 7.53 -32.50
CA LYS A 35 14.92 7.44 -31.38
C LYS A 35 14.65 5.97 -31.07
N ARG A 36 14.84 5.57 -29.82
CA ARG A 36 14.43 4.24 -29.34
C ARG A 36 13.03 4.32 -28.76
N THR A 37 12.10 3.63 -29.41
CA THR A 37 10.68 3.60 -29.06
C THR A 37 10.31 2.39 -28.21
N ASP A 38 11.30 1.58 -27.82
CA ASP A 38 11.12 0.39 -26.99
C ASP A 38 10.42 0.77 -25.69
N VAL A 39 9.36 0.03 -25.36
CA VAL A 39 8.61 0.22 -24.12
C VAL A 39 9.24 -0.67 -23.06
N THR A 40 9.92 -0.06 -22.09
CA THR A 40 10.56 -0.77 -20.99
C THR A 40 9.98 -0.31 -19.66
N ALA A 41 10.27 -1.04 -18.59
CA ALA A 41 9.81 -0.68 -17.26
C ALA A 41 10.38 0.67 -16.76
N ASP A 42 11.40 1.23 -17.42
CA ASP A 42 11.93 2.57 -17.13
C ASP A 42 10.90 3.68 -17.33
N LEU A 43 9.82 3.43 -18.09
CA LEU A 43 8.70 4.36 -18.20
C LEU A 43 8.06 4.69 -16.84
N VAL A 44 8.30 3.88 -15.80
CA VAL A 44 7.86 4.19 -14.43
C VAL A 44 8.44 5.52 -13.92
N PHE A 45 9.65 5.89 -14.32
CA PHE A 45 10.36 7.04 -13.76
C PHE A 45 9.71 8.39 -14.08
N PRO A 46 9.26 8.67 -15.33
CA PRO A 46 8.47 9.86 -15.62
C PRO A 46 7.22 10.02 -14.73
N VAL A 47 6.55 8.92 -14.37
CA VAL A 47 5.38 8.94 -13.47
C VAL A 47 5.83 9.23 -12.04
N LEU A 48 6.81 8.45 -11.56
CA LEU A 48 7.35 8.57 -10.20
C LEU A 48 7.86 9.98 -9.90
N CYS A 49 8.56 10.59 -10.85
CA CYS A 49 9.15 11.92 -10.70
C CYS A 49 8.17 13.07 -11.00
N GLY A 50 6.91 12.78 -11.32
CA GLY A 50 5.90 13.81 -11.64
C GLY A 50 6.18 14.58 -12.93
N VAL A 51 6.94 14.00 -13.86
CA VAL A 51 7.26 14.62 -15.16
C VAL A 51 6.19 14.29 -16.21
N ALA A 52 5.53 13.14 -16.07
CA ALA A 52 4.40 12.75 -16.90
C ALA A 52 3.13 13.52 -16.50
N PRO A 53 2.46 14.23 -17.43
CA PRO A 53 1.12 14.77 -17.19
C PRO A 53 0.13 13.66 -16.83
N PRO A 54 -0.99 13.96 -16.13
CA PRO A 54 -1.93 12.95 -15.62
C PRO A 54 -2.39 11.91 -16.65
N ASP A 55 -2.76 12.34 -17.86
CA ASP A 55 -3.22 11.43 -18.92
C ASP A 55 -2.11 10.51 -19.41
N ARG A 56 -0.89 11.03 -19.58
CA ARG A 56 0.28 10.23 -19.99
C ARG A 56 0.73 9.29 -18.88
N ALA A 57 0.68 9.74 -17.63
CA ALA A 57 0.98 8.90 -16.48
C ALA A 57 0.03 7.70 -16.42
N ALA A 58 -1.27 7.93 -16.61
CA ALA A 58 -2.25 6.83 -16.70
C ALA A 58 -1.97 5.88 -17.87
N ARG A 59 -1.59 6.39 -19.05
CA ARG A 59 -1.19 5.55 -20.20
C ARG A 59 0.05 4.71 -19.90
N ILE A 60 1.06 5.29 -19.27
CA ILE A 60 2.27 4.58 -18.87
C ILE A 60 1.94 3.46 -17.89
N ILE A 61 1.17 3.75 -16.84
CA ILE A 61 0.75 2.73 -15.87
C ILE A 61 -0.04 1.63 -16.60
N SER A 62 -0.97 1.98 -17.48
CA SER A 62 -1.71 1.00 -18.28
C SER A 62 -0.80 0.11 -19.13
N ALA A 63 0.20 0.68 -19.81
CA ALA A 63 1.12 -0.08 -20.67
C ALA A 63 2.02 -1.02 -19.84
N LEU A 64 2.50 -0.53 -18.70
CA LEU A 64 3.33 -1.33 -17.79
C LEU A 64 2.53 -2.38 -17.00
N SER A 65 1.21 -2.26 -16.93
CA SER A 65 0.29 -3.26 -16.35
C SER A 65 0.00 -4.44 -17.29
N GLU A 66 0.48 -4.42 -18.53
CA GLU A 66 0.21 -5.51 -19.48
C GLU A 66 0.82 -6.85 -19.07
N ALA A 67 0.14 -7.95 -19.37
CA ALA A 67 0.56 -9.29 -18.94
C ALA A 67 1.95 -9.70 -19.45
N SER A 68 2.42 -9.13 -20.57
CA SER A 68 3.77 -9.38 -21.11
C SER A 68 4.87 -8.88 -20.14
N PHE A 69 4.59 -7.85 -19.35
CA PHE A 69 5.49 -7.35 -18.31
C PHE A 69 5.46 -8.19 -17.03
N TRP A 70 4.33 -8.82 -16.70
CA TRP A 70 4.14 -9.37 -15.36
C TRP A 70 4.40 -10.87 -15.22
N THR A 71 4.85 -11.23 -14.03
CA THR A 71 5.05 -12.60 -13.55
C THR A 71 4.45 -12.74 -12.16
N ASP A 72 4.40 -13.97 -11.64
CA ASP A 72 4.01 -14.21 -10.24
C ASP A 72 4.97 -13.58 -9.23
N ALA A 73 6.17 -13.15 -9.64
CA ALA A 73 7.18 -12.55 -8.80
C ALA A 73 7.35 -11.03 -8.97
N GLY A 74 6.63 -10.41 -9.91
CA GLY A 74 6.72 -8.98 -10.21
C GLY A 74 6.94 -8.67 -11.69
N ILE A 75 7.38 -7.45 -11.95
CA ILE A 75 7.52 -6.86 -13.28
C ILE A 75 8.89 -7.16 -13.92
N ARG A 76 8.87 -7.55 -15.20
CA ARG A 76 10.04 -7.69 -16.05
C ARG A 76 10.55 -6.32 -16.50
N THR A 77 11.84 -6.18 -16.75
CA THR A 77 12.41 -4.90 -17.22
C THR A 77 12.00 -4.53 -18.65
N VAL A 78 11.72 -5.52 -19.49
CA VAL A 78 11.16 -5.38 -20.85
C VAL A 78 10.05 -6.42 -21.01
N PRO A 79 9.06 -6.19 -21.89
CA PRO A 79 7.96 -7.12 -22.05
C PRO A 79 8.46 -8.42 -22.70
N ARG A 80 7.77 -9.53 -22.40
CA ARG A 80 8.18 -10.87 -22.83
C ARG A 80 8.26 -11.04 -24.36
N ASP A 81 7.49 -10.26 -25.10
CA ASP A 81 7.42 -10.27 -26.56
C ASP A 81 8.40 -9.28 -27.22
N ASP A 82 9.23 -8.59 -26.45
CA ASP A 82 10.32 -7.76 -26.98
C ASP A 82 11.33 -8.62 -27.76
N LEU A 83 11.81 -8.10 -28.90
CA LEU A 83 12.79 -8.80 -29.74
C LEU A 83 14.12 -9.06 -29.02
N ASN A 84 14.47 -8.20 -28.06
CA ASN A 84 15.68 -8.31 -27.25
C ASN A 84 15.44 -9.06 -25.93
N TYR A 85 14.22 -9.55 -25.70
CA TYR A 85 13.89 -10.28 -24.48
C TYR A 85 14.83 -11.47 -24.29
N GLY A 86 15.47 -11.50 -23.14
CA GLY A 86 16.15 -12.66 -22.61
C GLY A 86 16.05 -12.67 -21.10
N PRO A 87 15.59 -13.76 -20.47
CA PRO A 87 15.23 -13.77 -19.06
C PRO A 87 16.42 -13.60 -18.10
N THR A 88 17.65 -13.64 -18.62
CA THR A 88 18.91 -13.39 -17.91
C THR A 88 19.79 -12.35 -18.62
N ASN A 89 19.37 -11.84 -19.78
CA ASN A 89 20.21 -10.97 -20.62
C ASN A 89 20.50 -9.66 -19.89
N GLY A 90 21.75 -9.19 -20.01
CA GLY A 90 22.18 -7.97 -19.35
C GLY A 90 22.03 -8.02 -17.83
N TYR A 91 22.26 -9.17 -17.19
CA TYR A 91 22.01 -9.37 -15.75
C TYR A 91 20.55 -9.09 -15.38
N GLY A 92 19.64 -9.59 -16.21
CA GLY A 92 18.20 -9.39 -16.06
C GLY A 92 17.68 -8.05 -16.55
N LEU A 93 18.53 -7.12 -17.01
CA LEU A 93 18.08 -5.82 -17.53
C LEU A 93 17.27 -5.92 -18.83
N LEU A 94 17.37 -7.04 -19.55
CA LEU A 94 16.63 -7.27 -20.80
C LEU A 94 15.59 -8.40 -20.67
N GLY A 95 14.95 -8.55 -19.52
CA GLY A 95 13.84 -9.50 -19.36
C GLY A 95 13.75 -10.22 -18.02
N GLY A 96 14.68 -9.97 -17.10
CA GLY A 96 14.59 -10.42 -15.72
C GLY A 96 13.56 -9.59 -14.93
N VAL A 97 13.16 -10.11 -13.78
CA VAL A 97 12.28 -9.40 -12.83
C VAL A 97 13.15 -8.64 -11.85
N TRP A 98 13.19 -7.31 -11.97
CA TRP A 98 13.93 -6.45 -11.05
C TRP A 98 13.01 -6.01 -9.91
N VAL A 99 13.33 -6.41 -8.69
CA VAL A 99 12.42 -6.28 -7.54
C VAL A 99 12.15 -4.81 -7.21
N ALA A 100 13.18 -3.97 -7.31
CA ALA A 100 13.06 -2.52 -7.13
C ALA A 100 11.99 -1.91 -8.06
N VAL A 101 11.92 -2.39 -9.30
CA VAL A 101 11.00 -1.88 -10.32
C VAL A 101 9.56 -2.18 -9.96
N ALA A 102 9.29 -3.35 -9.36
CA ALA A 102 7.95 -3.68 -8.87
C ALA A 102 7.47 -2.69 -7.79
N PHE A 103 8.38 -2.23 -6.91
CA PHE A 103 8.04 -1.28 -5.84
C PHE A 103 7.95 0.16 -6.32
N TRP A 104 8.81 0.58 -7.26
CA TRP A 104 8.64 1.86 -7.94
C TRP A 104 7.33 1.91 -8.71
N PHE A 105 7.01 0.83 -9.42
CA PHE A 105 5.74 0.69 -10.13
C PHE A 105 4.56 0.75 -9.15
N ALA A 106 4.60 0.00 -8.04
CA ALA A 106 3.52 0.03 -7.04
C ALA A 106 3.26 1.45 -6.52
N PHE A 107 4.32 2.19 -6.16
CA PHE A 107 4.17 3.58 -5.72
C PHE A 107 3.59 4.47 -6.82
N ALA A 108 4.11 4.37 -8.05
CA ALA A 108 3.64 5.17 -9.18
C ALA A 108 2.18 4.86 -9.56
N ALA A 109 1.81 3.56 -9.55
CA ALA A 109 0.48 3.08 -9.88
C ALA A 109 -0.56 3.46 -8.83
N ALA A 110 -0.19 3.70 -7.57
CA ALA A 110 -1.13 3.94 -6.47
C ALA A 110 -2.20 5.00 -6.78
N LYS A 111 -1.85 6.06 -7.51
CA LYS A 111 -2.79 7.16 -7.87
C LYS A 111 -3.63 6.89 -9.13
N HIS A 112 -3.19 5.97 -9.98
CA HIS A 112 -3.76 5.75 -11.31
C HIS A 112 -4.50 4.42 -11.40
N ASP A 113 -3.95 3.38 -10.76
CA ASP A 113 -4.50 2.04 -10.66
C ASP A 113 -4.14 1.43 -9.28
N PRO A 114 -4.92 1.76 -8.23
CA PRO A 114 -4.72 1.19 -6.90
C PRO A 114 -4.83 -0.35 -6.86
N ALA A 115 -5.59 -0.96 -7.79
CA ALA A 115 -5.73 -2.41 -7.84
C ALA A 115 -4.44 -3.07 -8.33
N PHE A 116 -3.80 -2.51 -9.35
CA PHE A 116 -2.52 -3.01 -9.82
C PHE A 116 -1.38 -2.70 -8.85
N MET A 117 -1.43 -1.56 -8.14
CA MET A 117 -0.54 -1.30 -7.01
C MET A 117 -0.62 -2.42 -5.96
N ALA A 118 -1.84 -2.81 -5.56
CA ALA A 118 -2.04 -3.90 -4.60
C ALA A 118 -1.52 -5.24 -5.15
N HIS A 119 -1.77 -5.53 -6.43
CA HIS A 119 -1.21 -6.70 -7.10
C HIS A 119 0.32 -6.71 -7.08
N ALA A 120 0.96 -5.59 -7.39
CA ALA A 120 2.41 -5.44 -7.44
C ALA A 120 3.07 -5.68 -6.07
N LEU A 121 2.52 -5.10 -5.00
CA LEU A 121 3.00 -5.33 -3.63
C LEU A 121 2.82 -6.80 -3.21
N ALA A 122 1.64 -7.37 -3.47
CA ALA A 122 1.29 -8.71 -3.02
C ALA A 122 2.04 -9.82 -3.78
N SER A 123 2.09 -9.77 -5.11
CA SER A 123 2.78 -10.77 -5.94
C SER A 123 4.27 -10.82 -5.60
N SER A 124 4.91 -9.66 -5.61
CA SER A 124 6.32 -9.51 -5.25
C SER A 124 6.58 -10.08 -3.86
N PHE A 125 5.88 -9.64 -2.81
CA PHE A 125 6.12 -10.16 -1.44
C PHE A 125 5.86 -11.66 -1.30
N ARG A 126 4.78 -12.17 -1.91
CA ARG A 126 4.38 -13.58 -1.83
C ARG A 126 5.44 -14.50 -2.44
N HIS A 127 6.06 -14.09 -3.54
CA HIS A 127 7.12 -14.88 -4.18
C HIS A 127 8.31 -15.12 -3.24
N PHE A 128 8.72 -14.10 -2.47
CA PHE A 128 9.83 -14.22 -1.53
C PHE A 128 9.51 -15.06 -0.29
N SER A 129 8.24 -15.11 0.11
CA SER A 129 7.80 -15.68 1.39
C SER A 129 7.23 -17.10 1.29
N SER A 130 6.63 -17.48 0.16
CA SER A 130 5.87 -18.74 0.03
C SER A 130 6.73 -20.00 -0.11
N ASP A 131 7.76 -19.98 -0.95
CA ASP A 131 8.68 -21.12 -1.15
C ASP A 131 10.14 -20.64 -1.32
N PRO A 132 10.77 -20.16 -0.23
CA PRO A 132 12.09 -19.54 -0.31
C PRO A 132 13.19 -20.49 -0.78
N ARG A 133 13.05 -21.80 -0.52
CA ARG A 133 14.04 -22.81 -0.95
C ARG A 133 14.00 -23.00 -2.45
N ARG A 134 12.81 -23.11 -3.03
CA ARG A 134 12.65 -23.23 -4.48
C ARG A 134 13.07 -21.95 -5.20
N ASN A 135 12.67 -20.80 -4.66
CA ASN A 135 12.88 -19.51 -5.32
C ASN A 135 14.28 -18.93 -5.10
N ASN A 136 15.10 -19.58 -4.26
CA ASN A 136 16.42 -19.10 -3.85
C ASN A 136 16.34 -17.70 -3.19
N THR A 137 15.35 -17.51 -2.31
CA THR A 137 15.08 -16.25 -1.60
C THR A 137 15.19 -16.41 -0.10
N VAL A 138 15.20 -15.28 0.62
CA VAL A 138 15.16 -15.23 2.09
C VAL A 138 13.84 -14.58 2.49
N PRO A 139 12.98 -15.23 3.31
CA PRO A 139 11.72 -14.62 3.74
C PRO A 139 11.94 -13.26 4.41
N GLY A 140 11.24 -12.24 3.94
CA GLY A 140 11.35 -10.86 4.43
C GLY A 140 12.61 -10.12 3.97
N GLN A 141 13.47 -10.71 3.14
CA GLN A 141 14.62 -10.03 2.54
C GLN A 141 14.58 -10.17 1.02
N PHE A 142 14.51 -9.04 0.33
CA PHE A 142 14.36 -8.98 -1.12
C PHE A 142 15.71 -9.13 -1.80
N SER A 143 15.73 -9.86 -2.92
CA SER A 143 16.89 -9.98 -3.79
C SER A 143 16.89 -8.86 -4.83
N GLU A 144 18.03 -8.66 -5.49
CA GLU A 144 18.15 -7.64 -6.54
C GLU A 144 17.27 -7.93 -7.76
N TRP A 145 17.39 -9.15 -8.32
CA TRP A 145 16.60 -9.56 -9.49
C TRP A 145 16.42 -11.08 -9.57
N LEU A 146 15.38 -11.49 -10.31
CA LEU A 146 15.01 -12.89 -10.53
C LEU A 146 15.01 -13.20 -12.02
N HIS A 147 15.27 -14.46 -12.37
CA HIS A 147 15.15 -14.93 -13.75
C HIS A 147 13.73 -14.70 -14.30
N GLY A 148 13.61 -14.11 -15.50
CA GLY A 148 12.34 -13.65 -16.08
C GLY A 148 11.24 -14.70 -16.31
N GLU A 149 11.59 -15.99 -16.38
CA GLU A 149 10.63 -17.09 -16.59
C GLU A 149 10.53 -18.05 -15.39
N ILE A 150 11.64 -18.61 -14.91
CA ILE A 150 11.62 -19.58 -13.78
C ILE A 150 11.54 -18.91 -12.40
N LEU A 151 11.69 -17.58 -12.34
CA LEU A 151 11.54 -16.75 -11.14
C LEU A 151 12.49 -17.09 -9.98
N VAL A 152 13.57 -17.82 -10.26
CA VAL A 152 14.63 -18.09 -9.29
C VAL A 152 15.54 -16.88 -9.19
N ASN A 153 15.92 -16.51 -7.97
CA ASN A 153 16.88 -15.44 -7.72
C ASN A 153 18.24 -15.73 -8.38
N GLN A 154 18.71 -14.78 -9.18
CA GLN A 154 20.02 -14.81 -9.84
C GLN A 154 20.88 -13.56 -9.53
N GLY A 155 20.34 -12.62 -8.75
CA GLY A 155 21.06 -11.45 -8.29
C GLY A 155 21.64 -11.61 -6.89
N MET A 156 22.02 -10.48 -6.29
CA MET A 156 22.40 -10.46 -4.89
C MET A 156 21.24 -10.95 -4.00
N MET A 157 21.53 -11.91 -3.11
CA MET A 157 20.55 -12.53 -2.22
C MET A 157 19.84 -11.53 -1.32
N LEU A 158 20.60 -10.57 -0.78
CA LEU A 158 20.12 -9.59 0.19
C LEU A 158 20.38 -8.18 -0.34
N SER A 159 19.40 -7.61 -1.04
CA SER A 159 19.47 -6.23 -1.49
C SER A 159 19.12 -5.29 -0.33
N PRO A 160 20.06 -4.46 0.14
CA PRO A 160 19.80 -3.53 1.24
C PRO A 160 18.83 -2.41 0.82
N TRP A 161 18.52 -2.30 -0.48
CA TRP A 161 17.76 -1.21 -1.06
C TRP A 161 16.26 -1.51 -1.19
N ASP A 162 15.88 -2.79 -1.27
CA ASP A 162 14.55 -3.16 -1.73
C ASP A 162 13.53 -3.28 -0.59
N ALA A 163 13.94 -3.68 0.61
CA ALA A 163 13.05 -3.64 1.78
C ALA A 163 12.59 -2.20 2.11
N PRO A 164 13.47 -1.18 2.12
CA PRO A 164 13.04 0.21 2.26
C PRO A 164 12.08 0.66 1.15
N ARG A 165 12.28 0.23 -0.10
CA ARG A 165 11.39 0.57 -1.22
C ARG A 165 10.00 -0.05 -1.06
N TYR A 166 9.92 -1.30 -0.62
CA TYR A 166 8.64 -1.94 -0.32
C TYR A 166 7.88 -1.16 0.77
N LEU A 167 8.56 -0.82 1.87
CA LEU A 167 7.96 -0.04 2.95
C LEU A 167 7.53 1.36 2.47
N TRP A 168 8.36 2.03 1.68
CA TRP A 168 8.04 3.33 1.10
C TRP A 168 6.80 3.25 0.18
N ALA A 169 6.73 2.26 -0.70
CA ALA A 169 5.56 2.05 -1.56
C ALA A 169 4.29 1.69 -0.76
N ALA A 170 4.42 0.90 0.31
CA ALA A 170 3.30 0.53 1.17
C ALA A 170 2.81 1.70 2.04
N ILE A 171 3.70 2.50 2.62
CA ILE A 171 3.36 3.57 3.56
C ILE A 171 2.97 4.87 2.85
N GLU A 172 3.78 5.33 1.88
CA GLU A 172 3.50 6.58 1.17
C GLU A 172 2.60 6.37 -0.05
N GLY A 173 2.74 5.24 -0.74
CA GLY A 173 1.88 4.87 -1.88
C GLY A 173 0.50 4.41 -1.40
N ALA A 174 0.39 3.19 -0.87
CA ALA A 174 -0.90 2.62 -0.46
C ALA A 174 -1.49 3.32 0.78
N GLY A 175 -0.66 3.51 1.81
CA GLY A 175 -1.03 4.18 3.06
C GLY A 175 -1.29 5.67 2.90
N GLY A 176 -0.80 6.28 1.82
CA GLY A 176 -1.11 7.65 1.44
C GLY A 176 -0.46 8.73 2.30
N LEU A 177 0.59 8.40 3.07
CA LEU A 177 1.36 9.39 3.82
C LEU A 177 2.13 10.28 2.85
N ASN A 178 1.65 11.49 2.61
CA ASN A 178 2.26 12.47 1.73
C ASN A 178 2.95 13.55 2.56
N MET A 179 4.26 13.69 2.37
CA MET A 179 5.08 14.65 3.10
C MET A 179 5.59 15.74 2.16
N SER A 180 5.29 16.99 2.49
CA SER A 180 5.89 18.15 1.86
C SER A 180 6.52 19.07 2.93
N PRO A 181 7.37 20.03 2.53
CA PRO A 181 7.92 21.00 3.47
C PRO A 181 6.86 21.82 4.21
N THR A 182 5.71 22.06 3.57
CA THR A 182 4.65 22.95 4.08
C THR A 182 3.47 22.21 4.67
N GLU A 183 3.20 20.99 4.22
CA GLU A 183 2.01 20.23 4.59
C GLU A 183 2.31 18.72 4.67
N THR A 184 1.66 18.05 5.61
CA THR A 184 1.63 16.58 5.69
C THR A 184 0.19 16.10 5.62
N LYS A 185 -0.07 15.14 4.75
CA LYS A 185 -1.40 14.56 4.55
C LYS A 185 -1.38 13.04 4.66
N ILE A 186 -2.52 12.45 5.04
CA ILE A 186 -2.78 11.02 4.92
C ILE A 186 -3.98 10.85 3.98
N ASN A 187 -3.72 10.42 2.76
CA ASN A 187 -4.72 10.18 1.72
C ASN A 187 -4.58 8.75 1.18
N PRO A 188 -5.11 7.75 1.90
CA PRO A 188 -4.93 6.35 1.58
C PRO A 188 -5.47 6.00 0.18
N LEU A 189 -4.71 5.22 -0.58
CA LEU A 189 -5.03 4.82 -1.96
C LEU A 189 -5.40 3.34 -1.99
N LEU A 190 -6.57 3.03 -1.45
CA LEU A 190 -7.07 1.66 -1.33
C LEU A 190 -7.47 1.12 -2.72
N ALA A 191 -7.07 -0.12 -3.00
CA ALA A 191 -7.69 -0.91 -4.07
C ALA A 191 -9.22 -0.98 -3.88
N ALA A 192 -9.95 -1.22 -4.96
CA ALA A 192 -11.42 -1.20 -4.92
C ALA A 192 -11.98 -2.31 -4.01
N ASP A 193 -11.32 -3.46 -3.98
CA ASP A 193 -11.63 -4.61 -3.14
C ASP A 193 -11.14 -4.48 -1.70
N TRP A 194 -10.23 -3.53 -1.42
CA TRP A 194 -9.80 -3.22 -0.06
C TRP A 194 -10.86 -2.40 0.65
N ARG A 195 -11.46 -3.00 1.68
CA ARG A 195 -12.39 -2.30 2.58
C ARG A 195 -11.67 -1.50 3.65
N TRP A 196 -10.42 -1.83 3.95
CA TRP A 196 -9.65 -1.18 4.99
C TRP A 196 -8.14 -1.31 4.78
N LEU A 197 -7.38 -0.42 5.40
CA LEU A 197 -5.93 -0.45 5.53
C LEU A 197 -5.56 0.20 6.87
N THR A 198 -4.52 -0.30 7.54
CA THR A 198 -4.00 0.35 8.74
C THR A 198 -2.48 0.36 8.73
N ALA A 199 -1.90 1.39 9.38
CA ALA A 199 -0.50 1.46 9.70
C ALA A 199 -0.35 1.95 11.15
N ILE A 200 0.50 1.27 11.91
CA ILE A 200 0.81 1.59 13.31
C ILE A 200 2.33 1.65 13.48
N ASN A 201 2.80 2.29 14.55
CA ASN A 201 4.23 2.44 14.83
C ASN A 201 5.03 3.04 13.66
N VAL A 202 4.43 3.99 12.92
CA VAL A 202 5.10 4.67 11.81
C VAL A 202 5.94 5.83 12.38
N PRO A 203 7.28 5.79 12.27
CA PRO A 203 8.11 6.85 12.81
C PRO A 203 7.99 8.12 11.98
N PHE A 204 7.65 9.23 12.61
CA PHE A 204 7.51 10.53 11.95
C PHE A 204 7.98 11.67 12.84
N ARG A 205 9.07 12.35 12.44
CA ARG A 205 9.63 13.53 13.13
C ARG A 205 9.76 13.37 14.66
N GLY A 206 10.27 12.22 15.10
CA GLY A 206 10.49 11.91 16.52
C GLY A 206 9.24 11.44 17.28
N LYS A 207 8.11 11.23 16.60
CA LYS A 207 6.88 10.67 17.16
C LYS A 207 6.52 9.36 16.44
N GLN A 208 5.64 8.59 17.03
CA GLN A 208 4.95 7.49 16.36
C GLN A 208 3.57 7.96 15.93
N ILE A 209 3.19 7.71 14.68
CA ILE A 209 1.85 7.96 14.18
C ILE A 209 1.20 6.64 13.80
N ALA A 210 -0.13 6.64 13.85
CA ALA A 210 -0.95 5.51 13.46
C ALA A 210 -2.21 5.99 12.75
N TRP A 211 -2.74 5.17 11.84
CA TRP A 211 -4.04 5.42 11.22
C TRP A 211 -4.73 4.14 10.75
N ILE A 212 -6.05 4.23 10.67
CA ILE A 212 -6.96 3.25 10.09
C ILE A 212 -7.75 3.97 9.01
N ALA A 213 -7.68 3.46 7.79
CA ALA A 213 -8.51 3.87 6.67
C ALA A 213 -9.55 2.78 6.42
N CYS A 214 -10.83 3.13 6.39
CA CYS A 214 -11.89 2.15 6.17
C CYS A 214 -13.02 2.72 5.29
N ARG A 215 -13.56 1.88 4.41
CA ARG A 215 -14.72 2.22 3.58
C ARG A 215 -15.99 1.95 4.38
N MET A 216 -16.68 3.01 4.72
CA MET A 216 -17.97 3.01 5.41
C MET A 216 -19.08 3.39 4.42
N PRO A 217 -20.38 3.24 4.77
CA PRO A 217 -21.49 3.62 3.88
C PRO A 217 -21.45 5.07 3.40
N ASP A 218 -20.87 5.98 4.17
CA ASP A 218 -20.73 7.41 3.86
C ASP A 218 -19.42 7.77 3.13
N GLY A 219 -18.59 6.77 2.81
CA GLY A 219 -17.33 6.94 2.08
C GLY A 219 -16.10 6.51 2.86
N LEU A 220 -14.93 6.99 2.44
CA LEU A 220 -13.66 6.69 3.11
C LEU A 220 -13.56 7.47 4.42
N ASN A 221 -13.40 6.74 5.52
CA ASN A 221 -13.18 7.28 6.85
C ASN A 221 -11.72 7.03 7.26
N LEU A 222 -11.13 8.01 7.94
CA LEU A 222 -9.77 7.97 8.47
C LEU A 222 -9.82 8.17 9.98
N HIS A 223 -9.37 7.19 10.76
CA HIS A 223 -9.12 7.34 12.18
C HIS A 223 -7.61 7.45 12.38
N THR A 224 -7.12 8.47 13.09
CA THR A 224 -5.67 8.72 13.18
C THR A 224 -5.25 9.33 14.51
N THR A 225 -4.00 9.11 14.92
CA THR A 225 -3.38 9.76 16.09
C THR A 225 -2.60 11.03 15.72
N SER A 226 -2.69 11.49 14.47
CA SER A 226 -1.93 12.62 13.94
C SER A 226 -2.84 13.75 13.42
N GLN A 227 -2.38 15.00 13.56
CA GLN A 227 -3.09 16.21 13.11
C GLN A 227 -2.87 16.51 11.61
N PHE A 228 -2.79 15.47 10.77
CA PHE A 228 -2.49 15.65 9.35
C PHE A 228 -3.75 15.95 8.54
N GLY A 229 -3.58 16.63 7.42
CA GLY A 229 -4.68 16.86 6.48
C GLY A 229 -5.12 15.55 5.82
N SER A 230 -6.38 15.48 5.42
CA SER A 230 -6.89 14.38 4.61
C SER A 230 -8.08 14.86 3.78
N ASP A 231 -8.26 14.27 2.61
CA ASP A 231 -9.47 14.45 1.80
C ASP A 231 -10.61 13.52 2.28
N ALA A 232 -10.30 12.55 3.15
CA ALA A 232 -11.27 11.64 3.76
C ALA A 232 -11.90 12.21 5.03
N LYS A 233 -13.07 11.68 5.42
CA LYS A 233 -13.71 12.04 6.70
C LYS A 233 -12.82 11.57 7.85
N THR A 234 -12.26 12.52 8.59
CA THR A 234 -11.20 12.24 9.56
C THR A 234 -11.67 12.38 11.00
N THR A 235 -11.39 11.38 11.82
CA THR A 235 -11.54 11.40 13.27
C THR A 235 -10.16 11.28 13.91
N MET A 236 -9.76 12.31 14.66
CA MET A 236 -8.49 12.34 15.35
C MET A 236 -8.63 11.77 16.77
N TYR A 237 -7.64 10.99 17.19
CA TYR A 237 -7.47 10.44 18.52
C TYR A 237 -6.16 10.93 19.15
N GLU A 238 -6.05 10.80 20.46
CA GLU A 238 -4.90 11.32 21.22
C GLU A 238 -3.80 10.28 21.37
N ARG A 239 -4.18 9.00 21.48
CA ARG A 239 -3.25 7.91 21.82
C ARG A 239 -3.56 6.64 21.04
N ASP A 240 -2.49 5.95 20.67
CA ASP A 240 -2.54 4.54 20.26
C ASP A 240 -2.51 3.67 21.52
N ILE A 241 -3.54 2.84 21.70
CA ILE A 241 -3.69 1.90 22.81
C ILE A 241 -3.85 0.47 22.30
N THR A 242 -3.35 0.17 21.10
CA THR A 242 -3.45 -1.15 20.47
C THR A 242 -2.92 -2.28 21.38
N ASP A 243 -1.84 -2.01 22.13
CA ASP A 243 -1.25 -2.98 23.07
C ASP A 243 -2.16 -3.35 24.25
N SER A 244 -3.21 -2.56 24.51
CA SER A 244 -4.22 -2.79 25.54
C SER A 244 -5.39 -3.67 25.06
N VAL A 245 -5.43 -4.03 23.78
CA VAL A 245 -6.48 -4.88 23.21
C VAL A 245 -5.95 -6.27 22.92
N ARG A 246 -6.81 -7.27 23.14
CA ARG A 246 -6.55 -8.67 22.75
C ARG A 246 -7.68 -9.16 21.85
N VAL A 247 -7.31 -9.98 20.87
CA VAL A 247 -8.24 -10.68 19.99
C VAL A 247 -7.98 -12.18 20.08
N ALA A 248 -9.05 -12.99 20.01
CA ALA A 248 -8.95 -14.43 20.17
C ALA A 248 -8.38 -15.14 18.92
N ASP A 249 -8.72 -14.67 17.73
CA ASP A 249 -8.28 -15.26 16.46
C ASP A 249 -7.01 -14.56 15.91
N PRO A 250 -5.91 -15.29 15.63
CA PRO A 250 -4.69 -14.68 15.10
C PRO A 250 -4.81 -14.21 13.63
N LEU A 251 -5.91 -14.48 12.94
CA LEU A 251 -6.15 -14.06 11.57
C LEU A 251 -6.76 -12.67 11.45
N VAL A 252 -7.14 -12.05 12.57
CA VAL A 252 -7.62 -10.67 12.59
C VAL A 252 -6.54 -9.73 13.08
N THR A 253 -6.49 -8.55 12.46
CA THR A 253 -5.65 -7.44 12.88
C THR A 253 -6.46 -6.55 13.81
N VAL A 254 -5.87 -6.16 14.95
CA VAL A 254 -6.48 -5.21 15.88
C VAL A 254 -5.67 -3.93 15.94
N VAL A 255 -6.37 -2.79 15.93
CA VAL A 255 -5.79 -1.46 16.16
C VAL A 255 -6.76 -0.69 17.04
N SER A 256 -6.26 0.03 18.04
CA SER A 256 -7.14 0.73 18.98
C SER A 256 -6.60 2.10 19.33
N PHE A 257 -7.51 3.09 19.34
CA PHE A 257 -7.20 4.48 19.65
C PHE A 257 -8.08 4.99 20.78
N ALA A 258 -7.58 5.96 21.53
CA ALA A 258 -8.30 6.63 22.61
C ALA A 258 -8.30 8.15 22.44
N LYS A 259 -9.43 8.77 22.79
CA LYS A 259 -9.61 10.22 22.87
C LYS A 259 -10.56 10.55 24.02
N ASP A 260 -10.15 11.39 24.95
CA ASP A 260 -10.95 11.65 26.15
C ASP A 260 -11.35 10.30 26.80
N ASP A 261 -12.65 10.06 26.99
CA ASP A 261 -13.17 8.79 27.48
C ASP A 261 -13.68 7.84 26.36
N LEU A 262 -13.53 8.22 25.08
CA LEU A 262 -13.87 7.37 23.94
C LEU A 262 -12.72 6.42 23.61
N THR A 263 -13.01 5.12 23.56
CA THR A 263 -12.12 4.09 23.03
C THR A 263 -12.67 3.53 21.73
N LEU A 264 -11.86 3.56 20.67
CA LEU A 264 -12.10 2.92 19.39
C LEU A 264 -11.32 1.60 19.32
N ILE A 265 -11.98 0.50 18.99
CA ILE A 265 -11.32 -0.77 18.67
C ILE A 265 -11.68 -1.15 17.23
N PHE A 266 -10.70 -1.15 16.35
CA PHE A 266 -10.83 -1.63 14.98
C PHE A 266 -10.33 -3.06 14.89
N ILE A 267 -11.11 -3.93 14.25
CA ILE A 267 -10.76 -5.33 14.05
C ILE A 267 -10.98 -5.66 12.57
N GLY A 268 -9.89 -5.88 11.85
CA GLY A 268 -9.88 -6.16 10.41
C GLY A 268 -9.55 -7.62 10.11
N ASN A 269 -10.28 -8.23 9.19
CA ASN A 269 -10.00 -9.56 8.67
C ASN A 269 -9.41 -9.44 7.26
N SER A 270 -8.15 -9.83 7.07
CA SER A 270 -7.52 -9.80 5.74
C SER A 270 -7.70 -11.12 4.97
N SER A 271 -8.29 -12.14 5.59
CA SER A 271 -8.44 -13.46 5.00
C SER A 271 -9.68 -13.57 4.11
N PRO A 272 -9.71 -14.53 3.16
CA PRO A 272 -10.83 -14.75 2.24
C PRO A 272 -12.02 -15.50 2.89
N ARG A 273 -11.98 -15.76 4.20
CA ARG A 273 -13.06 -16.42 4.94
C ARG A 273 -13.58 -15.55 6.06
N THR A 274 -14.87 -15.68 6.37
CA THR A 274 -15.47 -15.11 7.57
C THR A 274 -14.81 -15.69 8.83
N VAL A 275 -14.58 -14.84 9.82
CA VAL A 275 -13.98 -15.18 11.11
C VAL A 275 -14.94 -14.81 12.24
N THR A 276 -15.09 -15.70 13.21
CA THR A 276 -15.72 -15.40 14.49
C THR A 276 -14.62 -15.24 15.53
N THR A 277 -14.55 -14.07 16.16
CA THR A 277 -13.52 -13.73 17.15
C THR A 277 -14.16 -13.03 18.33
N ALA A 278 -13.37 -12.73 19.36
CA ALA A 278 -13.75 -11.82 20.43
C ALA A 278 -12.64 -10.81 20.65
N ALA A 279 -13.01 -9.56 20.95
CA ALA A 279 -12.07 -8.50 21.29
C ALA A 279 -12.28 -8.05 22.73
N SER A 280 -11.20 -7.97 23.51
CA SER A 280 -11.23 -7.51 24.89
C SER A 280 -10.21 -6.41 25.15
N LEU A 281 -10.55 -5.52 26.08
CA LEU A 281 -9.62 -4.53 26.64
C LEU A 281 -8.95 -5.09 27.89
N SER A 282 -7.74 -4.62 28.18
CA SER A 282 -7.03 -4.98 29.41
C SER A 282 -7.59 -4.26 30.64
N ASP A 283 -8.13 -3.06 30.47
CA ASP A 283 -8.74 -2.28 31.56
C ASP A 283 -9.70 -1.21 31.01
N LEU A 284 -10.59 -0.75 31.88
CA LEU A 284 -11.55 0.34 31.65
C LEU A 284 -11.82 1.08 32.97
N PRO A 285 -11.97 2.42 33.00
CA PRO A 285 -12.11 3.15 34.25
C PRO A 285 -13.45 2.90 34.96
N GLU A 286 -14.55 2.91 34.20
CA GLU A 286 -15.90 2.88 34.75
C GLU A 286 -16.44 1.46 34.95
N LYS A 287 -17.53 1.33 35.72
CA LYS A 287 -18.18 0.03 35.95
C LYS A 287 -19.04 -0.44 34.79
N GLU A 288 -19.55 0.49 34.00
CA GLU A 288 -20.44 0.26 32.86
C GLU A 288 -20.03 1.21 31.74
N HIS A 289 -20.25 0.82 30.49
CA HIS A 289 -19.90 1.62 29.32
C HIS A 289 -20.97 1.43 28.25
N THR A 290 -21.28 2.51 27.54
CA THR A 290 -22.11 2.45 26.32
C THR A 290 -21.24 1.93 25.19
N VAL A 291 -21.71 0.90 24.48
CA VAL A 291 -20.97 0.27 23.39
C VAL A 291 -21.80 0.29 22.12
N ARG A 292 -21.21 0.80 21.04
CA ARG A 292 -21.76 0.66 19.68
C ARG A 292 -20.77 -0.07 18.79
N ALA A 293 -21.28 -0.85 17.85
CA ALA A 293 -20.49 -1.67 16.94
C ALA A 293 -20.88 -1.40 15.50
N PHE A 294 -19.93 -1.04 14.65
CA PHE A 294 -20.09 -1.15 13.21
C PHE A 294 -19.55 -2.51 12.75
N SER A 295 -20.26 -3.17 11.83
CA SER A 295 -19.74 -4.36 11.16
C SER A 295 -20.03 -4.30 9.68
N THR A 296 -19.02 -4.61 8.87
CA THR A 296 -19.21 -4.76 7.41
C THR A 296 -20.12 -5.93 7.02
N VAL A 297 -20.45 -6.84 7.95
CA VAL A 297 -21.49 -7.87 7.75
C VAL A 297 -22.87 -7.24 7.57
N TRP A 298 -23.21 -6.28 8.42
CA TRP A 298 -24.48 -5.56 8.41
C TRP A 298 -24.42 -4.25 7.61
N ASN A 299 -23.19 -3.76 7.40
CA ASN A 299 -22.88 -2.47 6.82
C ASN A 299 -23.60 -1.31 7.53
N ASP A 300 -23.74 -1.42 8.86
CA ASP A 300 -24.43 -0.45 9.72
C ASP A 300 -23.86 -0.48 11.14
N TRP A 301 -24.21 0.55 11.92
CA TRP A 301 -23.96 0.63 13.35
C TRP A 301 -25.08 -0.05 14.14
N GLU A 302 -24.71 -0.88 15.10
CA GLU A 302 -25.58 -1.50 16.09
C GLU A 302 -25.25 -0.92 17.47
N ASP A 303 -26.28 -0.52 18.21
CA ASP A 303 -26.15 -0.12 19.61
C ASP A 303 -26.25 -1.38 20.49
N LEU A 304 -25.15 -1.74 21.15
CA LEU A 304 -25.10 -2.87 22.08
C LEU A 304 -25.55 -2.48 23.49
N GLY A 305 -25.84 -1.19 23.71
CA GLY A 305 -26.33 -0.63 24.94
C GLY A 305 -25.25 -0.48 26.02
N LEU A 306 -25.73 -0.38 27.26
CA LEU A 306 -24.89 -0.25 28.44
C LEU A 306 -24.39 -1.63 28.88
N LEU A 307 -23.09 -1.87 28.75
CA LEU A 307 -22.45 -3.14 29.10
C LEU A 307 -21.62 -3.01 30.38
N PRO A 308 -21.68 -4.00 31.29
CA PRO A 308 -20.78 -4.07 32.44
C PRO A 308 -19.32 -4.17 31.99
N LYS A 309 -18.41 -3.49 32.71
CA LYS A 309 -16.95 -3.55 32.50
C LYS A 309 -16.46 -4.98 32.30
N GLN A 310 -16.88 -5.89 33.18
CA GLN A 310 -16.42 -7.29 33.13
C GLN A 310 -16.77 -7.96 31.80
N GLN A 311 -17.93 -7.69 31.22
CA GLN A 311 -18.33 -8.26 29.93
C GLN A 311 -17.42 -7.78 28.80
N ILE A 312 -16.96 -6.53 28.83
CA ILE A 312 -16.03 -5.97 27.83
C ILE A 312 -14.62 -6.55 28.02
N LEU A 313 -14.19 -6.74 29.28
CA LEU A 313 -12.90 -7.36 29.60
C LEU A 313 -12.85 -8.85 29.27
N ASP A 314 -13.96 -9.57 29.43
CA ASP A 314 -14.10 -10.98 29.05
C ASP A 314 -14.08 -11.17 27.52
N GLY A 315 -14.50 -10.12 26.80
CA GLY A 315 -14.41 -10.00 25.35
C GLY A 315 -15.79 -9.97 24.67
N LEU A 316 -15.93 -9.04 23.74
CA LEU A 316 -17.14 -8.88 22.94
C LEU A 316 -17.06 -9.78 21.70
N PRO A 317 -17.99 -10.75 21.53
CA PRO A 317 -17.99 -11.63 20.38
C PRO A 317 -18.38 -10.88 19.10
N LEU A 318 -17.67 -11.17 18.02
CA LEU A 318 -17.82 -10.50 16.73
C LEU A 318 -17.72 -11.50 15.58
N VAL A 319 -18.51 -11.23 14.53
CA VAL A 319 -18.41 -11.91 13.24
C VAL A 319 -17.92 -10.89 12.23
N ILE A 320 -16.83 -11.22 11.54
CA ILE A 320 -16.19 -10.35 10.54
C ILE A 320 -16.14 -11.14 9.24
N ASP A 321 -16.76 -10.64 8.18
CA ASP A 321 -16.76 -11.29 6.87
C ASP A 321 -15.37 -11.25 6.21
N ALA A 322 -15.22 -12.01 5.13
CA ALA A 322 -13.99 -12.08 4.35
C ALA A 322 -13.57 -10.68 3.88
N HIS A 323 -12.30 -10.33 4.09
CA HIS A 323 -11.74 -9.00 3.79
C HIS A 323 -12.45 -7.81 4.48
N GLY A 324 -13.34 -8.09 5.44
CA GLY A 324 -14.12 -7.11 6.16
C GLY A 324 -13.46 -6.57 7.42
N PHE A 325 -14.21 -5.76 8.14
CA PHE A 325 -13.83 -5.23 9.45
C PHE A 325 -15.05 -4.98 10.34
N ALA A 326 -14.78 -4.81 11.63
CA ALA A 326 -15.69 -4.28 12.62
C ALA A 326 -15.01 -3.13 13.40
N ILE A 327 -15.81 -2.20 13.90
CA ILE A 327 -15.38 -1.11 14.76
C ILE A 327 -16.24 -1.15 16.02
N LEU A 328 -15.61 -1.16 17.19
CA LEU A 328 -16.28 -0.92 18.46
C LEU A 328 -15.95 0.50 18.92
N GLU A 329 -16.96 1.23 19.34
CA GLU A 329 -16.79 2.45 20.11
C GLU A 329 -17.36 2.26 21.51
N ILE A 330 -16.52 2.56 22.50
CA ILE A 330 -16.81 2.36 23.92
C ILE A 330 -16.67 3.72 24.59
N THR A 331 -17.73 4.17 25.26
CA THR A 331 -17.76 5.44 26.01
C THR A 331 -18.29 5.20 27.42
N PRO A 332 -18.06 6.13 28.37
CA PRO A 332 -18.79 6.15 29.63
C PRO A 332 -20.32 6.19 29.42
N PRO A 333 -21.10 5.85 30.46
CA PRO A 333 -22.56 5.87 30.42
C PRO A 333 -23.17 7.24 30.13
#